data_AF-A0A6N2BHQ6-F1
#
_entry.id   AF-A0A6N2BHQ6-F1
#
_cell.length_a   1.000
_cell.length_b   1.000
_cell.length_c   1.000
_cell.angle_alpha   90.00
_cell.angle_beta   90.00
_cell.angle_gamma   90.00
#
_symmetry.space_group_name_H-M   'P 1'
#
loop_
_entity.id
_entity.type
_entity.pdbx_description
1 polymer ?
#
loop_
_entity_poly.entity_id
_entity_poly.type
_entity_poly.pdbx_seq_one_letter_code
_entity_poly.pdbx_strand_id
1 'polypeptide(L)'
;MQSVRTLSIMKKPPIMASTPSTPPSPQSLPSKTTSLRTLSSKKPRNILTNPIPEEDPKWVPLNLSRSELYLPLTFPTGQTFRWKQTGPVQYTGVVGRSHLVSLKQLDNGDVGYYFHCTTSDSDSESESAAYARIALLDFLNVGISLTEVWESFKVSDKRFAELAIHLEGARVLRQDPIECLIQFICSSNNNIKRITMMVDFISSLGNYLGAVGGFKFYEFPSLERLAMVSEQELRAAGFGYR
;
A
#
# COMPACT_ATOMS: atom_id res chain seq x y z
N MET A 1 -19.79 43.48 45.35
CA MET A 1 -19.26 42.16 45.76
C MET A 1 -20.44 41.25 46.09
N GLN A 2 -20.89 40.47 45.11
CA GLN A 2 -21.99 39.50 45.28
C GLN A 2 -21.38 38.13 45.59
N SER A 3 -21.79 37.53 46.72
CA SER A 3 -21.36 36.21 47.17
C SER A 3 -22.28 35.14 46.56
N VAL A 4 -21.70 34.26 45.74
CA VAL A 4 -22.42 33.16 45.06
C VAL A 4 -22.31 31.89 45.91
N ARG A 5 -23.48 31.32 46.26
CA ARG A 5 -23.64 30.05 46.98
C ARG A 5 -23.18 28.87 46.11
N THR A 6 -22.36 28.00 46.69
CA THR A 6 -21.91 26.74 46.07
C THR A 6 -22.95 25.63 46.33
N LEU A 7 -23.44 24.99 45.26
CA LEU A 7 -24.35 23.85 45.32
C LEU A 7 -23.56 22.53 45.47
N SER A 8 -23.97 21.69 46.43
CA SER A 8 -23.41 20.37 46.71
C SER A 8 -23.95 19.34 45.70
N ILE A 9 -23.06 18.64 45.00
CA ILE A 9 -23.39 17.57 44.03
C ILE A 9 -23.32 16.21 44.76
N MET A 10 -24.44 15.50 44.80
CA MET A 10 -24.56 14.15 45.37
C MET A 10 -23.86 13.11 44.48
N LYS A 11 -23.00 12.27 45.06
CA LYS A 11 -22.34 11.13 44.39
C LYS A 11 -23.32 9.95 44.26
N LYS A 12 -23.48 9.40 43.04
CA LYS A 12 -24.19 8.14 42.77
C LYS A 12 -23.37 6.92 43.26
N PRO A 13 -24.00 5.86 43.79
CA PRO A 13 -23.32 4.62 44.19
C PRO A 13 -22.96 3.76 42.96
N PRO A 14 -21.95 2.87 43.07
CA PRO A 14 -21.46 2.09 41.93
C PRO A 14 -22.37 0.88 41.63
N ILE A 15 -22.59 0.62 40.34
CA ILE A 15 -23.34 -0.53 39.82
C ILE A 15 -22.42 -1.75 39.85
N MET A 16 -22.81 -2.81 40.56
CA MET A 16 -22.12 -4.10 40.53
C MET A 16 -22.35 -4.79 39.17
N ALA A 17 -21.28 -5.10 38.45
CA ALA A 17 -21.32 -5.87 37.22
C ALA A 17 -21.48 -7.37 37.52
N SER A 18 -22.46 -8.02 36.91
CA SER A 18 -22.64 -9.47 36.92
C SER A 18 -21.62 -10.15 36.01
N THR A 19 -21.07 -11.28 36.46
CA THR A 19 -20.10 -12.10 35.72
C THR A 19 -20.76 -12.80 34.52
N PRO A 20 -20.08 -12.90 33.36
CA PRO A 20 -20.62 -13.60 32.20
C PRO A 20 -20.54 -15.13 32.35
N SER A 21 -21.58 -15.81 31.87
CA SER A 21 -21.75 -17.27 31.86
C SER A 21 -20.80 -17.95 30.87
N THR A 22 -20.20 -19.06 31.30
CA THR A 22 -19.31 -19.94 30.52
C THR A 22 -20.05 -20.64 29.36
N PRO A 23 -19.42 -20.85 28.18
CA PRO A 23 -20.01 -21.62 27.09
C PRO A 23 -19.85 -23.14 27.28
N PRO A 24 -20.79 -23.98 26.81
CA PRO A 24 -20.66 -25.44 26.87
C PRO A 24 -19.68 -25.97 25.82
N SER A 25 -18.99 -27.07 26.16
CA SER A 25 -18.02 -27.80 25.34
C SER A 25 -18.68 -28.76 24.30
N PRO A 26 -17.95 -29.24 23.28
CA PRO A 26 -18.50 -29.64 21.98
C PRO A 26 -19.07 -31.07 21.94
N GLN A 27 -20.12 -31.28 21.13
CA GLN A 27 -20.68 -32.61 20.83
C GLN A 27 -20.17 -33.13 19.48
N SER A 28 -19.74 -34.40 19.48
CA SER A 28 -19.23 -35.17 18.34
C SER A 28 -20.36 -35.68 17.43
N LEU A 29 -20.23 -35.48 16.11
CA LEU A 29 -21.10 -36.07 15.09
C LEU A 29 -20.56 -37.44 14.63
N PRO A 30 -21.41 -38.47 14.43
CA PRO A 30 -20.97 -39.80 14.03
C PRO A 30 -20.74 -39.92 12.51
N SER A 31 -19.70 -40.69 12.18
CA SER A 31 -19.27 -41.10 10.84
C SER A 31 -20.32 -41.96 10.12
N LYS A 32 -20.66 -41.60 8.87
CA LYS A 32 -21.34 -42.50 7.92
C LYS A 32 -20.46 -42.76 6.70
N THR A 33 -20.06 -44.02 6.59
CA THR A 33 -19.42 -44.65 5.44
C THR A 33 -20.48 -44.92 4.38
N THR A 34 -20.26 -44.47 3.14
CA THR A 34 -21.02 -44.99 1.98
C THR A 34 -20.13 -45.13 0.76
N SER A 35 -20.25 -46.32 0.17
CA SER A 35 -19.56 -46.91 -0.97
C SER A 35 -19.58 -46.08 -2.26
N LEU A 36 -18.49 -46.23 -3.02
CA LEU A 36 -18.28 -45.80 -4.40
C LEU A 36 -19.37 -46.33 -5.37
N ARG A 37 -19.84 -45.47 -6.27
CA ARG A 37 -20.34 -45.85 -7.59
C ARG A 37 -19.74 -44.93 -8.65
N THR A 38 -19.03 -45.55 -9.58
CA THR A 38 -18.45 -44.99 -10.79
C THR A 38 -19.53 -44.64 -11.81
N LEU A 39 -19.55 -43.40 -12.28
CA LEU A 39 -20.19 -43.03 -13.55
C LEU A 39 -19.19 -42.22 -14.37
N SER A 40 -18.83 -42.81 -15.51
CA SER A 40 -18.00 -42.25 -16.57
C SER A 40 -18.78 -41.19 -17.34
N SER A 41 -18.23 -39.98 -17.45
CA SER A 41 -18.53 -39.08 -18.57
C SER A 41 -17.34 -38.18 -18.86
N LYS A 42 -17.17 -37.89 -20.15
CA LYS A 42 -15.95 -37.43 -20.82
C LYS A 42 -15.48 -36.06 -20.32
N LYS A 43 -14.23 -35.96 -19.86
CA LYS A 43 -13.54 -34.69 -19.59
C LYS A 43 -13.13 -34.02 -20.92
N PRO A 44 -13.42 -32.73 -21.13
CA PRO A 44 -12.73 -31.97 -22.17
C PRO A 44 -11.25 -31.82 -21.77
N ARG A 45 -10.35 -31.92 -22.76
CA ARG A 45 -8.92 -31.68 -22.60
C ARG A 45 -8.72 -30.23 -22.16
N ASN A 46 -8.46 -30.02 -20.88
CA ASN A 46 -7.81 -28.79 -20.43
C ASN A 46 -6.41 -28.78 -21.04
N ILE A 47 -6.20 -27.92 -22.04
CA ILE A 47 -4.88 -27.49 -22.43
C ILE A 47 -4.35 -26.73 -21.21
N LEU A 48 -3.55 -27.41 -20.39
CA LEU A 48 -2.67 -26.78 -19.42
C LEU A 48 -1.68 -25.94 -20.24
N THR A 49 -2.00 -24.67 -20.45
CA THR A 49 -0.97 -23.68 -20.72
C THR A 49 -0.13 -23.61 -19.47
N ASN A 50 1.05 -24.24 -19.51
CA ASN A 50 2.10 -24.00 -18.53
C ASN A 50 2.30 -22.48 -18.41
N PRO A 51 2.49 -21.94 -17.18
CA PRO A 51 2.93 -20.56 -17.05
C PRO A 51 4.24 -20.44 -17.83
N ILE A 52 4.26 -19.50 -18.78
CA ILE A 52 5.47 -19.06 -19.46
C ILE A 52 6.47 -18.70 -18.35
N PRO A 53 7.73 -19.18 -18.38
CA PRO A 53 8.72 -18.74 -17.43
C PRO A 53 8.81 -17.22 -17.55
N GLU A 54 8.49 -16.48 -16.49
CA GLU A 54 8.74 -15.04 -16.46
C GLU A 54 10.23 -14.85 -16.70
N GLU A 55 10.61 -14.34 -17.87
CA GLU A 55 11.98 -13.93 -18.13
C GLU A 55 12.38 -12.93 -17.04
N ASP A 56 13.56 -13.13 -16.45
CA ASP A 56 14.05 -12.21 -15.43
C ASP A 56 14.03 -10.78 -15.99
N PRO A 57 13.28 -9.85 -15.38
CA PRO A 57 13.10 -8.52 -15.93
C PRO A 57 14.47 -7.83 -16.04
N LYS A 58 14.71 -7.19 -17.19
CA LYS A 58 15.93 -6.42 -17.41
C LYS A 58 15.90 -5.14 -16.58
N TRP A 59 16.44 -5.20 -15.37
CA TRP A 59 16.55 -4.07 -14.46
C TRP A 59 17.44 -2.97 -15.03
N VAL A 60 16.92 -1.74 -15.03
CA VAL A 60 17.67 -0.55 -15.42
C VAL A 60 18.15 0.17 -14.16
N PRO A 61 19.43 0.53 -14.04
CA PRO A 61 19.93 1.30 -12.89
C PRO A 61 19.21 2.65 -12.79
N LEU A 62 18.75 2.99 -11.58
CA LEU A 62 18.17 4.30 -11.27
C LEU A 62 19.25 5.32 -10.91
N ASN A 63 20.47 4.86 -10.62
CA ASN A 63 21.62 5.64 -10.13
C ASN A 63 21.33 6.34 -8.80
N LEU A 64 20.59 5.67 -7.92
CA LEU A 64 20.42 6.07 -6.52
C LEU A 64 21.10 5.03 -5.64
N SER A 65 22.09 5.49 -4.87
CA SER A 65 22.75 4.69 -3.85
C SER A 65 21.80 4.38 -2.71
N ARG A 66 22.18 3.41 -1.88
CA ARG A 66 21.48 3.11 -0.62
C ARG A 66 21.32 4.34 0.28
N SER A 67 22.30 5.24 0.30
CA SER A 67 22.28 6.44 1.12
C SER A 67 21.18 7.42 0.70
N GLU A 68 20.86 7.45 -0.60
CA GLU A 68 19.82 8.30 -1.18
C GLU A 68 18.44 7.63 -1.18
N LEU A 69 18.37 6.31 -1.32
CA LEU A 69 17.12 5.56 -1.31
C LEU A 69 17.32 4.12 -0.85
N TYR A 70 16.70 3.78 0.28
CA TYR A 70 16.59 2.41 0.76
C TYR A 70 15.12 2.00 0.83
N LEU A 71 14.74 1.03 -0.03
CA LEU A 71 13.33 0.70 -0.28
C LEU A 71 12.57 0.26 0.99
N PRO A 72 13.13 -0.59 1.88
CA PRO A 72 12.46 -1.02 3.12
C PRO A 72 12.22 0.09 4.13
N LEU A 73 12.98 1.20 4.08
CA LEU A 73 12.77 2.36 4.93
C LEU A 73 11.97 3.47 4.26
N THR A 74 11.50 3.25 3.03
CA THR A 74 10.71 4.22 2.28
C THR A 74 9.27 3.73 2.10
N PHE A 75 9.05 2.52 1.58
CA PHE A 75 7.71 2.07 1.18
C PHE A 75 6.82 1.57 2.33
N PRO A 76 7.24 0.64 3.21
CA PRO A 76 6.37 0.11 4.27
C PRO A 76 6.31 1.01 5.52
N THR A 77 6.38 2.34 5.33
CA THR A 77 6.47 3.32 6.43
C THR A 77 5.17 4.08 6.71
N GLY A 78 4.10 3.79 5.95
CA GLY A 78 2.82 4.50 6.05
C GLY A 78 2.77 5.83 5.29
N GLN A 79 3.83 6.16 4.53
CA GLN A 79 3.79 7.27 3.58
C GLN A 79 2.81 6.99 2.44
N THR A 80 2.86 5.78 1.89
CA THR A 80 1.98 5.29 0.82
C THR A 80 1.44 3.91 1.17
N PHE A 81 0.23 3.59 0.70
CA PHE A 81 -0.41 2.28 0.89
C PHE A 81 -0.62 1.54 -0.44
N ARG A 82 -0.24 2.16 -1.57
CA ARG A 82 -0.41 1.62 -2.93
C ARG A 82 0.78 0.81 -3.43
N TRP A 83 1.95 1.01 -2.83
CA TRP A 83 3.14 0.21 -3.14
C TRP A 83 3.13 -1.11 -2.38
N LYS A 84 3.30 -2.22 -3.10
CA LYS A 84 3.28 -3.57 -2.56
C LYS A 84 4.66 -4.18 -2.63
N GLN A 85 5.03 -4.93 -1.60
CA GLN A 85 6.25 -5.73 -1.64
C GLN A 85 6.00 -6.95 -2.53
N THR A 86 6.61 -6.98 -3.71
CA THR A 86 6.42 -8.03 -4.73
C THR A 86 7.58 -9.02 -4.81
N GLY A 87 8.63 -8.81 -4.01
CA GLY A 87 9.77 -9.72 -3.90
C GLY A 87 10.70 -9.33 -2.75
N PRO A 88 11.87 -10.02 -2.63
CA PRO A 88 12.90 -9.64 -1.68
C PRO A 88 13.45 -8.24 -1.97
N VAL A 89 13.25 -7.31 -1.03
CA VAL A 89 13.64 -5.89 -1.17
C VAL A 89 13.21 -5.30 -2.53
N GLN A 90 12.00 -5.66 -2.95
CA GLN A 90 11.39 -5.24 -4.20
C GLN A 90 9.97 -4.75 -3.94
N TYR A 91 9.64 -3.60 -4.52
CA TYR A 91 8.34 -2.96 -4.36
C TYR A 91 7.80 -2.55 -5.72
N THR A 92 6.50 -2.76 -5.93
CA THR A 92 5.80 -2.39 -7.15
C THR A 92 4.70 -1.40 -6.82
N GLY A 93 4.54 -0.39 -7.65
CA GLY A 93 3.51 0.62 -7.52
C GLY A 93 3.29 1.37 -8.83
N VAL A 94 2.44 2.39 -8.77
CA VAL A 94 2.06 3.20 -9.92
C VAL A 94 2.57 4.62 -9.71
N VAL A 95 3.22 5.18 -10.73
CA VAL A 95 3.69 6.58 -10.75
C VAL A 95 3.13 7.29 -11.98
N GLY A 96 3.04 8.62 -11.93
CA GLY A 96 2.57 9.42 -13.08
C GLY A 96 1.18 9.04 -13.58
N ARG A 97 0.30 8.60 -12.66
CA ARG A 97 -1.07 8.06 -12.90
C ARG A 97 -1.13 6.68 -13.55
N SER A 98 -0.28 6.36 -14.52
CA SER A 98 -0.45 5.18 -15.37
C SER A 98 0.81 4.37 -15.66
N HIS A 99 1.93 4.66 -14.99
CA HIS A 99 3.16 3.89 -15.15
C HIS A 99 3.31 2.87 -14.03
N LEU A 100 3.07 1.60 -14.35
CA LEU A 100 3.27 0.49 -13.42
C LEU A 100 4.76 0.12 -13.39
N VAL A 101 5.39 0.27 -12.24
CA VAL A 101 6.84 0.17 -12.08
C VAL A 101 7.19 -0.69 -10.87
N SER A 102 8.25 -1.49 -11.00
CA SER A 102 8.91 -2.14 -9.88
C SER A 102 10.26 -1.50 -9.61
N LEU A 103 10.62 -1.42 -8.34
CA LEU A 103 11.93 -1.03 -7.84
C LEU A 103 12.52 -2.19 -7.07
N LYS A 104 13.81 -2.43 -7.25
CA LYS A 104 14.55 -3.49 -6.56
C LYS A 104 15.88 -2.94 -6.06
N GLN A 105 16.28 -3.34 -4.86
CA GLN A 105 17.64 -3.12 -4.40
C GLN A 105 18.57 -4.11 -5.12
N LEU A 106 19.56 -3.58 -5.82
CA LEU A 106 20.58 -4.36 -6.52
C LEU A 106 21.65 -4.84 -5.53
N ASP A 107 22.44 -5.83 -5.94
CA ASP A 107 23.47 -6.45 -5.09
C ASP A 107 24.56 -5.46 -4.67
N ASN A 108 24.82 -4.44 -5.49
CA ASN A 108 25.76 -3.35 -5.18
C ASN A 108 25.19 -2.32 -4.19
N GLY A 109 23.93 -2.47 -3.75
CA GLY A 109 23.26 -1.54 -2.86
C GLY A 109 22.54 -0.38 -3.57
N ASP A 110 22.62 -0.27 -4.89
CA ASP A 110 21.86 0.75 -5.64
C ASP A 110 20.42 0.31 -5.89
N VAL A 111 19.60 1.22 -6.41
CA VAL A 111 18.24 0.93 -6.83
C VAL A 111 18.18 0.73 -8.34
N GLY A 112 17.56 -0.37 -8.76
CA GLY A 112 17.14 -0.61 -10.15
C GLY A 112 15.63 -0.46 -10.29
N TYR A 113 15.16 -0.18 -11.51
CA TYR A 113 13.74 -0.12 -11.84
C TYR A 113 13.41 -0.94 -13.09
N TYR A 114 12.14 -1.33 -13.20
CA TYR A 114 11.57 -2.02 -14.35
C TYR A 114 10.11 -1.57 -14.55
N PHE A 115 9.76 -1.08 -15.74
CA PHE A 115 8.39 -0.73 -16.09
C PHE A 115 7.67 -1.96 -16.66
N HIS A 116 6.53 -2.30 -16.06
CA HIS A 116 5.65 -3.37 -16.55
C HIS A 116 4.67 -2.85 -17.60
N CYS A 117 4.22 -1.60 -17.42
CA CYS A 117 3.29 -0.94 -18.32
C CYS A 117 3.52 0.57 -18.25
N THR A 118 3.52 1.22 -19.41
CA THR A 118 3.49 2.67 -19.55
C THR A 118 2.39 3.01 -20.54
N THR A 119 1.35 3.73 -20.11
CA THR A 119 0.37 4.29 -21.04
C THR A 119 0.67 5.77 -21.25
N SER A 120 0.73 6.19 -22.50
CA SER A 120 0.85 7.60 -22.90
C SER A 120 0.03 7.80 -24.17
N ASP A 121 -0.57 8.98 -24.31
CA ASP A 121 -1.30 9.37 -25.52
C ASP A 121 -0.38 9.61 -26.74
N SER A 122 0.95 9.49 -26.59
CA SER A 122 1.94 9.64 -27.65
C SER A 122 2.24 8.31 -28.36
N ASP A 123 2.30 8.33 -29.70
CA ASP A 123 2.61 7.17 -30.55
C ASP A 123 4.09 6.71 -30.46
N SER A 124 4.97 7.48 -29.79
CA SER A 124 6.40 7.16 -29.67
C SER A 124 6.72 6.45 -28.34
N GLU A 125 7.16 5.18 -28.41
CA GLU A 125 7.58 4.40 -27.24
C GLU A 125 8.74 5.06 -26.47
N SER A 126 9.67 5.70 -27.19
CA SER A 126 10.83 6.37 -26.57
C SER A 126 10.42 7.57 -25.73
N GLU A 127 9.41 8.33 -26.17
CA GLU A 127 8.91 9.48 -25.42
C GLU A 127 8.13 9.02 -24.18
N SER A 128 7.29 7.98 -24.35
CA SER A 128 6.55 7.34 -23.24
C SER A 128 7.49 6.89 -22.12
N ALA A 129 8.59 6.22 -22.47
CA ALA A 129 9.59 5.77 -21.51
C ALA A 129 10.30 6.93 -20.80
N ALA A 130 10.57 8.02 -21.50
CA ALA A 130 11.17 9.22 -20.92
C ALA A 130 10.22 9.90 -19.91
N TYR A 131 8.94 10.07 -20.26
CA TYR A 131 7.93 10.60 -19.35
C TYR A 131 7.74 9.73 -18.12
N ALA A 132 7.66 8.40 -18.30
CA ALA A 132 7.55 7.46 -17.19
C ALA A 132 8.75 7.55 -16.24
N ARG A 133 9.96 7.69 -16.79
CA ARG A 133 11.18 7.90 -16.01
C ARG A 133 11.13 9.22 -15.24
N ILE A 134 10.70 10.31 -15.86
CA ILE A 134 10.55 11.61 -15.19
C ILE A 134 9.55 11.51 -14.04
N ALA A 135 8.39 10.88 -14.27
CA ALA A 135 7.37 10.67 -13.24
C ALA A 135 7.89 9.82 -12.06
N LEU A 136 8.70 8.80 -12.33
CA LEU A 136 9.35 7.99 -11.30
C LEU A 136 10.33 8.83 -10.46
N LEU A 137 11.19 9.62 -11.10
CA LEU A 137 12.17 10.46 -10.40
C LEU A 137 11.49 11.57 -9.58
N ASP A 138 10.39 12.14 -10.10
CA ASP A 138 9.58 13.12 -9.40
C ASP A 138 8.88 12.51 -8.18
N PHE A 139 8.24 11.35 -8.33
CA PHE A 139 7.60 10.62 -7.23
C PHE A 139 8.59 10.26 -6.12
N LEU A 140 9.79 9.82 -6.51
CA LEU A 140 10.89 9.53 -5.59
C LEU A 140 11.58 10.81 -5.10
N ASN A 141 11.12 12.01 -5.47
CA ASN A 141 11.64 13.28 -4.99
C ASN A 141 13.18 13.40 -5.13
N VAL A 142 13.71 12.93 -6.26
CA VAL A 142 15.17 12.81 -6.50
C VAL A 142 15.86 14.17 -6.67
N GLY A 143 15.10 15.22 -6.96
CA GLY A 143 15.64 16.58 -7.02
C GLY A 143 16.20 17.11 -5.70
N ILE A 144 15.97 16.42 -4.58
CA ILE A 144 16.51 16.74 -3.26
C ILE A 144 17.59 15.72 -2.89
N SER A 145 18.81 16.19 -2.62
CA SER A 145 19.89 15.36 -2.08
C SER A 145 19.56 14.98 -0.63
N LEU A 146 19.27 13.69 -0.38
CA LEU A 146 18.92 13.23 0.96
C LEU A 146 20.13 13.35 1.88
N THR A 147 21.31 13.02 1.36
CA THR A 147 22.58 13.08 2.07
C THR A 147 22.89 14.51 2.55
N GLU A 148 22.69 15.53 1.71
CA GLU A 148 22.92 16.93 2.11
C GLU A 148 21.94 17.40 3.20
N VAL A 149 20.65 17.07 3.04
CA VAL A 149 19.62 17.40 4.06
C VAL A 149 19.94 16.72 5.39
N TRP A 150 20.34 15.45 5.33
CA TRP A 150 20.66 14.68 6.53
C TRP A 150 21.91 15.19 7.23
N GLU A 151 22.92 15.63 6.48
CA GLU A 151 24.11 16.23 7.07
C GLU A 151 23.77 17.51 7.85
N SER A 152 22.89 18.35 7.30
CA SER A 152 22.37 19.53 8.00
C SER A 152 21.66 19.14 9.32
N PHE A 153 20.85 18.09 9.31
CA PHE A 153 20.16 17.62 10.50
C PHE A 153 21.12 17.00 11.53
N LYS A 154 22.12 16.23 11.10
CA LYS A 154 23.13 15.64 11.98
C LYS A 154 23.92 16.71 12.73
N VAL A 155 24.33 17.77 12.03
CA VAL A 155 25.05 18.91 12.62
C VAL A 155 24.16 19.66 13.62
N SER A 156 22.86 19.74 13.35
CA SER A 156 21.91 20.52 14.15
C SER A 156 21.36 19.76 15.38
N ASP A 157 21.26 18.43 15.33
CA ASP A 157 20.68 17.60 16.38
C ASP A 157 21.51 16.32 16.60
N LYS A 158 22.16 16.23 17.76
CA LYS A 158 22.95 15.07 18.17
C LYS A 158 22.11 13.78 18.23
N ARG A 159 20.86 13.87 18.70
CA ARG A 159 19.97 12.70 18.78
C ARG A 159 19.60 12.22 17.38
N PHE A 160 19.36 13.15 16.46
CA PHE A 160 19.19 12.81 15.05
C PHE A 160 20.44 12.11 14.50
N ALA A 161 21.64 12.64 14.78
CA ALA A 161 22.89 12.06 14.30
C ALA A 161 23.10 10.61 14.77
N GLU A 162 22.78 10.32 16.03
CA GLU A 162 22.82 8.97 16.58
C GLU A 162 21.81 8.01 15.91
N LEU A 163 20.63 8.51 15.50
CA LEU A 163 19.60 7.68 14.84
C LEU A 163 19.83 7.54 13.33
N ALA A 164 20.44 8.52 12.69
CA ALA A 164 20.63 8.57 11.24
C ALA A 164 21.43 7.36 10.71
N ILE A 165 22.37 6.82 11.48
CA ILE A 165 23.15 5.63 11.10
C ILE A 165 22.29 4.37 10.88
N HIS A 166 21.07 4.35 11.45
CA HIS A 166 20.16 3.21 11.36
C HIS A 166 19.04 3.41 10.33
N LEU A 167 18.83 4.65 9.88
CA LEU A 167 17.68 5.04 9.06
C LEU A 167 18.07 5.47 7.65
N GLU A 168 19.34 5.36 7.29
CA GLU A 168 19.89 5.83 6.02
C GLU A 168 19.06 5.40 4.80
N GLY A 169 18.84 6.32 3.87
CA GLY A 169 18.01 6.10 2.68
C GLY A 169 16.50 6.18 2.93
N ALA A 170 16.04 6.55 4.13
CA ALA A 170 14.63 6.81 4.41
C ALA A 170 14.18 8.13 3.76
N ARG A 171 13.68 8.02 2.52
CA ARG A 171 13.27 9.18 1.71
C ARG A 171 11.78 9.49 1.87
N VAL A 172 11.44 10.78 1.81
CA VAL A 172 10.05 11.25 1.69
C VAL A 172 9.60 11.27 0.23
N LEU A 173 8.48 10.62 -0.05
CA LEU A 173 7.88 10.52 -1.38
C LEU A 173 7.08 11.77 -1.75
N ARG A 174 7.08 12.15 -3.04
CA ARG A 174 6.24 13.22 -3.60
C ARG A 174 5.02 12.61 -4.28
N GLN A 175 3.99 12.31 -3.49
CA GLN A 175 2.76 11.68 -3.97
C GLN A 175 1.85 12.67 -4.70
N ASP A 176 1.00 12.15 -5.58
CA ASP A 176 -0.10 12.93 -6.17
C ASP A 176 -1.01 13.48 -5.05
N PRO A 177 -1.39 14.77 -5.08
CA PRO A 177 -2.16 15.38 -3.99
C PRO A 177 -3.52 14.73 -3.73
N ILE A 178 -4.23 14.28 -4.77
CA ILE A 178 -5.55 13.65 -4.62
C ILE A 178 -5.40 12.24 -4.06
N GLU A 179 -4.48 11.46 -4.63
CA GLU A 179 -4.14 10.14 -4.11
C GLU A 179 -3.71 10.21 -2.64
N CYS A 180 -2.82 11.15 -2.29
CA CYS A 180 -2.35 11.37 -0.92
C CYS A 180 -3.53 11.72 0.02
N LEU A 181 -4.35 12.70 -0.35
CA LEU A 181 -5.49 13.14 0.45
C LEU A 181 -6.44 11.98 0.79
N ILE A 182 -6.86 11.20 -0.22
CA ILE A 182 -7.80 10.10 -0.03
C ILE A 182 -7.20 8.98 0.84
N GLN A 183 -5.92 8.64 0.63
CA GLN A 183 -5.21 7.68 1.48
C GLN A 183 -5.19 8.13 2.95
N PHE A 184 -4.99 9.41 3.22
CA PHE A 184 -4.94 9.92 4.59
C PHE A 184 -6.32 10.13 5.22
N ILE A 185 -7.37 10.41 4.44
CA ILE A 185 -8.77 10.32 4.92
C ILE A 185 -9.04 8.91 5.46
N CYS A 186 -8.64 7.88 4.70
CA CYS A 186 -8.70 6.47 5.09
C CYS A 186 -7.89 6.14 6.37
N SER A 187 -6.83 6.90 6.64
CA SER A 187 -5.90 6.63 7.74
C SER A 187 -6.39 7.06 9.13
N SER A 188 -7.27 8.07 9.18
CA SER A 188 -7.72 8.69 10.44
C SER A 188 -8.24 7.64 11.43
N ASN A 189 -7.72 7.58 12.66
CA ASN A 189 -8.14 6.59 13.69
C ASN A 189 -8.24 5.13 13.15
N ASN A 190 -7.18 4.65 12.51
CA ASN A 190 -7.19 3.36 11.81
C ASN A 190 -5.85 2.61 11.95
N ASN A 191 -5.76 1.38 11.46
CA ASN A 191 -4.52 0.61 11.38
C ASN A 191 -4.12 0.31 9.94
N ILE A 192 -2.83 0.11 9.69
CA ILE A 192 -2.25 -0.07 8.35
C ILE A 192 -3.02 -1.12 7.54
N LYS A 193 -3.34 -2.28 8.12
CA LYS A 193 -4.07 -3.35 7.42
C LYS A 193 -5.42 -2.88 6.87
N ARG A 194 -6.21 -2.18 7.67
CA ARG A 194 -7.53 -1.67 7.24
C ARG A 194 -7.39 -0.47 6.29
N ILE A 195 -6.38 0.37 6.48
CA ILE A 195 -6.09 1.47 5.54
C ILE A 195 -5.78 0.91 4.15
N THR A 196 -4.87 -0.07 4.08
CA THR A 196 -4.50 -0.73 2.83
C THR A 196 -5.72 -1.32 2.14
N MET A 197 -6.60 -2.02 2.87
CA MET A 197 -7.84 -2.56 2.30
C MET A 197 -8.74 -1.47 1.67
N MET A 198 -8.93 -0.35 2.35
CA MET A 198 -9.76 0.76 1.85
C MET A 198 -9.12 1.44 0.64
N VAL A 199 -7.81 1.66 0.67
CA VAL A 199 -7.06 2.22 -0.45
C VAL A 199 -7.04 1.28 -1.66
N ASP A 200 -6.97 -0.03 -1.44
CA ASP A 200 -7.07 -1.04 -2.49
C ASP A 200 -8.47 -1.04 -3.13
N PHE A 201 -9.54 -0.89 -2.34
CA PHE A 201 -10.90 -0.72 -2.86
C PHE A 201 -11.00 0.53 -3.73
N ILE A 202 -10.55 1.69 -3.26
CA ILE A 202 -10.56 2.94 -4.05
C ILE A 202 -9.76 2.77 -5.34
N SER A 203 -8.55 2.22 -5.24
CA SER A 203 -7.69 1.99 -6.40
C SER A 203 -8.39 1.11 -7.45
N SER A 204 -9.14 0.09 -7.03
CA SER A 204 -9.84 -0.82 -7.94
C SER A 204 -10.95 -0.17 -8.77
N LEU A 205 -11.36 1.07 -8.44
CA LEU A 205 -12.31 1.86 -9.22
C LEU A 205 -11.68 2.55 -10.44
N GLY A 206 -10.34 2.59 -10.51
CA GLY A 206 -9.59 3.11 -11.64
C GLY A 206 -9.34 2.07 -12.74
N ASN A 207 -8.65 2.48 -13.80
CA ASN A 207 -8.32 1.60 -14.92
C ASN A 207 -7.28 0.55 -14.51
N TYR A 208 -7.47 -0.70 -14.92
CA TYR A 208 -6.53 -1.79 -14.62
C TYR A 208 -5.24 -1.64 -15.43
N LEU A 209 -4.09 -1.73 -14.76
CA LEU A 209 -2.76 -1.57 -15.38
C LEU A 209 -1.99 -2.89 -15.50
N GLY A 210 -2.30 -3.88 -14.65
CA GLY A 210 -1.60 -5.16 -14.67
C GLY A 210 -1.56 -5.85 -13.31
N ALA A 211 -0.91 -7.01 -13.27
CA ALA A 211 -0.67 -7.76 -12.04
C ALA A 211 0.80 -8.14 -11.91
N VAL A 212 1.36 -7.99 -10.71
CA VAL A 212 2.76 -8.30 -10.40
C VAL A 212 2.82 -8.92 -9.01
N GLY A 213 3.50 -10.07 -8.87
CA GLY A 213 3.64 -10.76 -7.58
C GLY A 213 2.30 -11.14 -6.91
N GLY A 214 1.26 -11.40 -7.72
CA GLY A 214 -0.09 -11.71 -7.23
C GLY A 214 -0.95 -10.51 -6.83
N PHE A 215 -0.43 -9.28 -6.93
CA PHE A 215 -1.18 -8.05 -6.67
C PHE A 215 -1.69 -7.44 -7.97
N LYS A 216 -2.90 -6.88 -7.93
CA LYS A 216 -3.48 -6.12 -9.06
C LYS A 216 -3.22 -4.64 -8.87
N PHE A 217 -2.84 -3.96 -9.94
CA PHE A 217 -2.54 -2.53 -9.94
C PHE A 217 -3.47 -1.80 -10.90
N TYR A 218 -3.81 -0.57 -10.52
CA TYR A 218 -4.78 0.27 -11.19
C TYR A 218 -4.29 1.72 -11.21
N GLU A 219 -4.76 2.52 -12.15
CA GLU A 219 -4.68 3.97 -12.04
C GLU A 219 -5.44 4.43 -10.79
N PHE A 220 -5.05 5.55 -10.18
CA PHE A 220 -5.90 6.13 -9.14
C PHE A 220 -7.17 6.71 -9.79
N PRO A 221 -8.38 6.44 -9.25
CA PRO A 221 -9.60 6.95 -9.86
C PRO A 221 -9.62 8.48 -9.87
N SER A 222 -10.23 9.05 -10.92
CA SER A 222 -10.45 10.50 -10.98
C SER A 222 -11.48 10.95 -9.94
N LEU A 223 -11.53 12.25 -9.66
CA LEU A 223 -12.54 12.82 -8.76
C LEU A 223 -13.96 12.59 -9.28
N GLU A 224 -14.16 12.66 -10.59
CA GLU A 224 -15.45 12.38 -11.23
C GLU A 224 -15.86 10.93 -10.98
N ARG A 225 -14.92 9.98 -11.10
CA ARG A 225 -15.19 8.57 -10.83
C ARG A 225 -15.51 8.33 -9.35
N LEU A 226 -14.81 8.99 -8.45
CA LEU A 226 -15.03 8.92 -7.00
C LEU A 226 -16.37 9.51 -6.59
N ALA A 227 -16.78 10.63 -7.21
CA ALA A 227 -18.05 11.29 -6.93
C ALA A 227 -19.28 10.43 -7.27
N MET A 228 -19.11 9.42 -8.15
CA MET A 228 -20.15 8.47 -8.51
C MET A 228 -20.29 7.30 -7.53
N VAL A 229 -19.38 7.15 -6.55
CA VAL A 229 -19.45 6.07 -5.56
C VAL A 229 -20.40 6.50 -4.43
N SER A 230 -21.40 5.67 -4.16
CA SER A 230 -22.36 5.97 -3.09
C SER A 230 -21.76 5.73 -1.70
N GLU A 231 -22.27 6.46 -0.70
CA GLU A 231 -21.93 6.23 0.71
C GLU A 231 -22.20 4.77 1.13
N GLN A 232 -23.28 4.16 0.61
CA GLN A 232 -23.64 2.78 0.91
C GLN A 232 -22.57 1.79 0.42
N GLU A 233 -21.99 2.02 -0.76
CA GLU A 233 -20.89 1.20 -1.28
C GLU A 233 -19.64 1.34 -0.42
N LEU A 234 -19.28 2.57 -0.02
CA LEU A 234 -18.14 2.82 0.87
C LEU A 234 -18.32 2.15 2.23
N ARG A 235 -19.53 2.23 2.81
CA ARG A 235 -19.87 1.54 4.07
C ARG A 235 -19.76 0.04 3.93
N ALA A 236 -20.27 -0.53 2.83
CA ALA A 236 -20.15 -1.96 2.54
C ALA A 236 -18.67 -2.39 2.34
N ALA A 237 -17.84 -1.50 1.78
CA ALA A 237 -16.39 -1.70 1.64
C ALA A 237 -15.60 -1.46 2.95
N GLY A 238 -16.27 -1.16 4.07
CA GLY A 238 -15.65 -1.09 5.38
C GLY A 238 -15.06 0.28 5.76
N PHE A 239 -15.45 1.36 5.10
CA PHE A 239 -14.96 2.73 5.39
C PHE A 239 -15.43 3.26 6.76
N GLY A 240 -16.62 2.81 7.19
CA GLY A 240 -17.22 3.26 8.44
C GLY A 240 -17.78 4.67 8.31
N TYR A 241 -17.29 5.61 9.11
CA TYR A 241 -17.73 7.02 9.10
C TYR A 241 -16.88 7.94 8.21
N ARG A 242 -15.75 7.44 7.69
CA ARG A 242 -14.87 8.15 6.75
C ARG A 242 -15.53 8.19 5.38
#